data_AF-A0A1F8PBQ9-F1
#
_entry.id   AF-A0A1F8PBQ9-F1
#
_cell.length_a   1.000
_cell.length_b   1.000
_cell.length_c   1.000
_cell.angle_alpha   90.00
_cell.angle_beta   90.00
_cell.angle_gamma   90.00
#
_symmetry.space_group_name_H-M   'P 1'
#
loop_
_entity.id
_entity.type
_entity.pdbx_description
1 polymer ?
#
loop_
_entity_poly.entity_id
_entity_poly.type
_entity_poly.pdbx_seq_one_letter_code
_entity_poly.pdbx_strand_id
1 'polypeptide(L)'
;MIEMKMIISFICGIVVCGMIIIGIKPVLPAFAETTDPEVPTDNATQSLTGLIPDIEKIYRDALTMPFIKAESKIYDEDIAAFYRELMEKTGLTDPTSN
;
A
#
# COMPACT_ATOMS: atom_id res chain seq x y z
N MET A 1 21.96 21.15 -37.53
CA MET A 1 21.92 19.66 -37.46
C MET A 1 21.96 19.13 -36.01
N ILE A 2 22.76 19.73 -35.12
CA ILE A 2 22.80 19.36 -33.68
C ILE A 2 21.44 19.59 -33.00
N GLU A 3 20.79 20.72 -33.27
CA GLU A 3 19.49 21.06 -32.67
C GLU A 3 18.38 20.07 -33.02
N MET A 4 18.35 19.57 -34.26
CA MET A 4 17.37 18.57 -34.69
C MET A 4 17.55 17.22 -33.99
N LYS A 5 18.80 16.84 -33.68
CA LYS A 5 19.12 15.60 -32.95
C LYS A 5 18.69 15.70 -31.48
N MET A 6 18.84 16.89 -30.88
CA MET A 6 18.39 17.15 -29.50
C MET A 6 16.87 17.03 -29.39
N ILE A 7 16.12 17.61 -30.34
CA ILE A 7 14.65 17.54 -30.36
C ILE A 7 14.15 16.11 -30.51
N ILE A 8 14.75 15.32 -31.41
CA ILE A 8 14.36 13.91 -31.63
C ILE A 8 14.62 13.06 -30.37
N SER A 9 15.74 13.29 -29.68
CA SER A 9 16.05 12.56 -28.44
C SER A 9 15.06 12.87 -27.31
N PHE A 10 14.60 14.12 -27.23
CA PHE A 10 13.62 14.55 -26.24
C PHE A 10 12.23 13.93 -26.50
N ILE A 11 11.78 13.94 -27.76
CA ILE A 11 10.50 13.33 -28.15
C ILE A 11 10.54 11.81 -27.93
N CYS A 12 11.66 11.16 -28.26
CA CYS A 12 11.85 9.73 -28.01
C CYS A 12 11.74 9.41 -26.51
N GLY A 13 12.33 10.23 -25.64
CA GLY A 13 12.21 10.08 -24.19
C GLY A 13 10.77 10.19 -23.70
N ILE A 14 10.01 11.18 -24.19
CA ILE A 14 8.58 11.35 -23.83
C ILE A 14 7.76 10.13 -24.25
N VAL A 15 7.99 9.60 -25.46
CA VAL A 15 7.27 8.42 -25.96
C VAL A 15 7.58 7.18 -25.14
N VAL A 16 8.86 6.95 -24.79
CA VAL A 16 9.26 5.81 -23.95
C VAL A 16 8.68 5.92 -22.54
N CYS A 17 8.76 7.10 -21.91
CA CYS A 17 8.14 7.35 -20.62
C CYS A 17 6.60 7.16 -20.67
N GLY A 18 5.96 7.59 -21.75
CA GLY A 18 4.53 7.38 -21.99
C GLY A 18 4.16 5.91 -22.11
N MET A 19 4.96 5.11 -22.82
CA MET A 19 4.73 3.66 -22.94
C MET A 19 4.93 2.92 -21.61
N ILE A 20 5.87 3.36 -20.77
CA ILE A 20 6.04 2.81 -19.42
C ILE A 20 4.78 3.10 -18.58
N ILE A 21 4.25 4.33 -18.63
CA ILE A 21 3.04 4.70 -17.87
C ILE A 21 1.80 3.96 -18.36
N ILE A 22 1.62 3.80 -19.68
CA ILE A 22 0.49 3.05 -20.26
C ILE A 22 0.64 1.54 -19.99
N GLY A 23 1.87 1.01 -20.06
CA GLY A 23 2.20 -0.40 -19.80
C GLY A 23 2.12 -0.82 -18.34
N ILE A 24 2.12 0.12 -17.38
CA ILE A 24 1.91 -0.16 -15.95
C ILE A 24 0.41 -0.25 -15.59
N LYS A 25 -0.50 0.25 -16.44
CA LYS A 25 -1.95 0.22 -16.16
C LYS A 25 -2.60 -1.18 -16.03
N PRO A 26 -2.08 -2.33 -16.54
CA PRO A 26 -2.73 -3.62 -16.32
C PRO A 26 -2.25 -4.36 -15.07
N VAL A 27 -1.33 -3.83 -14.26
CA VAL A 27 -0.74 -4.59 -13.12
C VAL A 27 -0.99 -3.95 -11.75
N LEU A 28 -1.49 -2.72 -11.68
CA LEU A 28 -1.91 -2.10 -10.42
C LEU A 28 -3.28 -1.41 -10.59
N PRO A 29 -4.32 -1.78 -9.82
CA PRO A 29 -5.60 -1.10 -9.85
C PRO A 29 -5.44 0.27 -9.17
N ALA A 30 -5.10 1.29 -9.95
CA ALA A 30 -5.22 2.68 -9.52
C ALA A 30 -6.68 3.11 -9.67
N PHE A 31 -7.40 3.17 -8.56
CA PHE A 31 -8.70 3.83 -8.50
C PHE A 31 -8.55 5.31 -8.91
N ALA A 32 -9.20 5.68 -10.00
CA ALA A 32 -9.57 7.06 -10.33
C ALA A 32 -10.77 7.02 -11.28
N GLU A 33 -11.93 7.29 -10.71
CA GLU A 33 -13.24 7.39 -11.34
C GLU A 33 -13.29 8.56 -12.35
N THR A 34 -13.54 8.27 -13.64
CA THR A 34 -14.08 9.24 -14.62
C THR A 34 -14.93 8.52 -15.67
N THR A 35 -16.25 8.61 -15.50
CA THR A 35 -17.31 8.73 -16.54
C THR A 35 -17.32 7.72 -17.72
N ASP A 36 -18.08 6.62 -17.52
CA ASP A 36 -19.01 5.81 -18.39
C ASP A 36 -18.91 5.76 -19.95
N PRO A 37 -19.50 4.73 -20.65
CA PRO A 37 -20.15 3.48 -20.22
C PRO A 37 -19.68 2.21 -20.98
N GLU A 38 -20.24 1.04 -20.61
CA GLU A 38 -20.17 -0.28 -21.29
C GLU A 38 -18.95 -1.16 -20.99
N VAL A 39 -19.01 -1.93 -19.90
CA VAL A 39 -19.12 -3.42 -19.89
C VAL A 39 -19.48 -3.81 -18.44
N PRO A 40 -20.56 -4.56 -18.18
CA PRO A 40 -20.89 -4.99 -16.82
C PRO A 40 -19.92 -6.10 -16.39
N THR A 41 -18.82 -5.71 -15.73
CA THR A 41 -18.00 -6.64 -14.94
C THR A 41 -18.29 -6.44 -13.47
N ASP A 42 -19.52 -6.77 -13.07
CA ASP A 42 -19.99 -6.75 -11.67
C ASP A 42 -19.16 -7.65 -10.74
N ASN A 43 -18.39 -8.58 -11.29
CA ASN A 43 -17.63 -9.59 -10.53
C ASN A 43 -16.26 -9.10 -10.03
N ALA A 44 -15.62 -8.15 -10.73
CA ALA A 44 -14.28 -7.69 -10.36
C ALA A 44 -14.33 -6.71 -9.18
N THR A 45 -15.24 -5.75 -9.23
CA THR A 45 -15.42 -4.74 -8.17
C THR A 45 -15.89 -5.35 -6.85
N GLN A 46 -16.75 -6.38 -6.90
CA GLN A 46 -17.21 -7.11 -5.71
C GLN A 46 -16.10 -7.96 -5.07
N SER A 47 -15.25 -8.62 -5.89
CA SER A 47 -14.10 -9.39 -5.41
C SER A 47 -13.01 -8.51 -4.79
N LEU A 48 -12.80 -7.29 -5.31
CA LEU A 48 -11.82 -6.34 -4.79
C LEU A 48 -12.31 -5.65 -3.51
N THR A 49 -13.59 -5.28 -3.43
CA THR A 49 -14.18 -4.71 -2.20
C THR A 49 -14.12 -5.71 -1.03
N GLY A 50 -14.24 -7.01 -1.32
CA GLY A 50 -14.05 -8.08 -0.33
C GLY A 50 -12.61 -8.25 0.17
N LEU A 51 -11.61 -7.77 -0.57
CA LEU A 51 -10.19 -7.85 -0.20
C LEU A 51 -9.70 -6.61 0.57
N ILE A 52 -10.41 -5.48 0.50
CA ILE A 52 -10.06 -4.26 1.25
C ILE A 52 -9.96 -4.51 2.77
N PRO A 53 -10.91 -5.22 3.42
CA PRO A 53 -10.81 -5.56 4.84
C PRO A 53 -9.58 -6.42 5.16
N ASP A 54 -9.22 -7.34 4.26
CA ASP A 54 -8.06 -8.22 4.45
C ASP A 54 -6.74 -7.46 4.30
N ILE A 55 -6.66 -6.48 3.39
CA ILE A 55 -5.48 -5.62 3.23
C ILE A 55 -5.30 -4.71 4.44
N GLU A 56 -6.38 -4.11 4.96
CA GLU A 56 -6.33 -3.31 6.18
C GLU A 56 -5.83 -4.15 7.36
N LYS A 57 -6.34 -5.37 7.50
CA LYS A 57 -5.89 -6.30 8.53
C LYS A 57 -4.40 -6.64 8.39
N ILE A 58 -3.94 -7.02 7.19
CA ILE A 58 -2.52 -7.31 6.93
C ILE A 58 -1.64 -6.10 7.26
N TYR A 59 -2.07 -4.89 6.90
CA TYR A 59 -1.34 -3.67 7.20
C TYR A 59 -1.26 -3.40 8.71
N ARG A 60 -2.36 -3.57 9.43
CA ARG A 60 -2.39 -3.45 10.90
C ARG A 60 -1.50 -4.49 11.56
N ASP A 61 -1.62 -5.76 11.15
CA ASP A 61 -0.81 -6.87 11.68
C ASP A 61 0.68 -6.65 11.41
N ALA A 62 1.04 -6.18 10.21
CA ALA A 62 2.43 -5.87 9.88
C ALA A 62 3.01 -4.75 10.76
N LEU A 63 2.18 -3.78 11.15
CA LEU A 63 2.58 -2.70 12.04
C LEU A 63 2.70 -3.13 13.49
N THR A 64 1.85 -4.02 14.00
CA THR A 64 1.81 -4.38 15.44
C THR A 64 2.62 -5.63 15.78
N MET A 65 2.68 -6.62 14.88
CA MET A 65 3.34 -7.92 15.12
C MET A 65 4.80 -7.82 15.58
N PRO A 66 5.66 -6.93 15.03
CA PRO A 66 7.04 -6.81 15.50
C PRO A 66 7.13 -6.35 16.96
N PHE A 67 6.23 -5.47 17.39
CA PHE A 67 6.20 -4.91 18.74
C PHE A 67 5.68 -5.93 19.76
N ILE A 68 4.61 -6.65 19.41
CA ILE A 68 4.11 -7.77 20.23
C ILE A 68 5.21 -8.84 20.41
N LYS A 69 5.93 -9.15 19.33
CA LYS A 69 7.06 -10.10 19.40
C LYS A 69 8.20 -9.57 20.27
N ALA A 70 8.48 -8.27 20.23
CA ALA A 70 9.49 -7.65 21.07
C ALA A 70 9.12 -7.72 22.55
N GLU A 71 7.85 -7.49 22.91
CA GLU A 71 7.36 -7.63 24.29
C GLU A 71 7.68 -9.02 24.87
N SER A 72 7.47 -10.10 24.09
CA SER A 72 7.77 -11.48 24.51
C SER A 72 9.25 -11.76 24.81
N LYS A 73 10.15 -10.83 24.47
CA LYS A 73 11.60 -10.93 24.70
C LYS A 73 12.08 -10.04 25.83
N ILE A 74 11.20 -9.25 26.44
CA ILE A 74 11.53 -8.40 27.59
C ILE A 74 11.39 -9.27 28.85
N TYR A 75 12.51 -9.61 29.47
CA TYR A 75 12.55 -10.42 30.70
C TYR A 75 12.41 -9.58 31.98
N ASP A 76 12.72 -8.30 31.89
CA ASP A 76 12.62 -7.36 33.00
C ASP A 76 11.18 -6.85 33.12
N GLU A 77 10.58 -7.06 34.29
CA GLU A 77 9.15 -6.78 34.52
C GLU A 77 8.83 -5.28 34.47
N ASP A 78 9.73 -4.43 34.97
CA ASP A 78 9.56 -2.97 34.97
C ASP A 78 9.64 -2.43 33.53
N ILE A 79 10.59 -2.94 32.75
CA ILE A 79 10.73 -2.58 31.33
C ILE A 79 9.52 -3.10 30.53
N ALA A 80 9.02 -4.30 30.83
CA ALA A 80 7.84 -4.86 30.16
C ALA A 80 6.57 -4.07 30.48
N ALA A 81 6.42 -3.59 31.72
CA ALA A 81 5.31 -2.73 32.12
C ALA A 81 5.36 -1.37 31.40
N PHE A 82 6.53 -0.73 31.37
CA PHE A 82 6.72 0.52 30.62
C PHE A 82 6.45 0.36 29.12
N TYR A 83 6.93 -0.75 28.54
CA TYR A 83 6.73 -1.05 27.12
C TYR A 83 5.24 -1.21 26.78
N ARG A 84 4.47 -1.86 27.64
CA ARG A 84 3.01 -2.00 27.50
C ARG A 84 2.30 -0.66 27.55
N GLU A 85 2.64 0.21 28.51
CA GLU A 85 2.07 1.56 28.62
C GLU A 85 2.39 2.40 27.36
N LEU A 86 3.61 2.26 26.83
CA LEU A 86 4.02 2.92 25.60
C LEU A 86 3.19 2.45 24.40
N MET A 87 2.98 1.14 24.25
CA MET A 87 2.15 0.58 23.18
C MET A 87 0.70 1.07 23.27
N GLU A 88 0.14 1.12 24.47
CA GLU A 88 -1.22 1.60 24.72
C GLU A 88 -1.37 3.08 24.33
N LYS A 89 -0.43 3.93 24.79
CA LYS A 89 -0.46 5.37 24.49
C LYS A 89 -0.23 5.70 23.02
N THR A 90 0.46 4.84 22.28
CA THR A 90 0.75 5.03 20.85
C THR A 90 -0.32 4.43 19.93
N GLY A 91 -1.32 3.73 20.49
CA GLY A 91 -2.36 3.06 19.71
C GLY A 91 -1.84 1.89 18.88
N LEU A 92 -0.67 1.34 19.25
CA LEU A 92 -0.06 0.16 18.64
C LEU A 92 -0.53 -1.15 19.30
N THR A 93 -1.33 -1.05 20.36
CA THR A 93 -2.01 -2.19 20.96
C THR A 93 -3.13 -2.69 20.06
N ASP A 94 -3.20 -4.01 19.88
CA ASP A 94 -4.26 -4.64 19.11
C ASP A 94 -5.63 -4.43 19.81
N PRO A 95 -6.61 -3.75 19.18
CA PRO A 95 -7.94 -3.54 19.76
C PRO A 95 -8.74 -4.84 19.93
N THR A 96 -8.28 -5.96 19.38
CA THR A 96 -8.93 -7.28 19.49
C THR A 96 -8.28 -8.23 20.50
N SER A 97 -7.23 -7.81 21.21
CA SER A 97 -6.62 -8.57 22.31
C SER A 97 -7.39 -8.39 23.62
N ASN A 98 -8.57 -9.02 23.74
CA ASN A 98 -9.27 -9.28 25.01
C ASN A 98 -9.45 -10.79 25.20
#